data_AF-A0A432LL21-F1
#
_entry.id   AF-A0A432LL21-F1
#
_cell.length_a   1.000
_cell.length_b   1.000
_cell.length_c   1.000
_cell.angle_alpha   90.00
_cell.angle_beta   90.00
_cell.angle_gamma   90.00
#
_symmetry.space_group_name_H-M   'P 1'
#
loop_
_entity.id
_entity.type
_entity.pdbx_description
1 polymer ?
#
loop_
_entity_poly.entity_id
_entity_poly.type
_entity_poly.pdbx_seq_one_letter_code
_entity_poly.pdbx_strand_id
1 'polypeptide(L)' 'MAKRSSKTAAQQCRYYEVDNIFVYMVETYINGNISVFRELYRELNKDARRDFTDFLLSEVEPTYWREILKQTI' A
#
# COMPACT_ATOMS: atom_id res chain seq x y z
N MET A 1 21.05 3.49 -0.73
CA MET A 1 20.05 4.56 -0.46
C MET A 1 19.42 4.27 0.89
N ALA A 2 19.35 5.24 1.81
CA ALA A 2 18.76 5.03 3.13
C ALA A 2 17.29 4.62 2.98
N LYS A 3 16.87 3.54 3.66
CA LYS A 3 15.51 2.99 3.60
C LYS A 3 14.53 4.04 4.11
N ARG A 4 13.64 4.52 3.23
CA ARG A 4 12.80 5.71 3.43
C ARG A 4 11.49 5.34 4.14
N SER A 5 11.46 5.36 5.47
CA SER A 5 10.22 5.14 6.22
C SER A 5 9.41 6.45 6.37
N SER A 6 8.14 6.29 6.76
CA SER A 6 7.26 7.38 7.19
C SER A 6 6.83 8.38 6.10
N LYS A 7 6.29 7.87 4.99
CA LYS A 7 5.73 8.66 3.88
C LYS A 7 4.22 8.80 3.96
N THR A 8 3.71 9.98 3.62
CA THR A 8 2.29 10.19 3.35
C THR A 8 1.91 9.56 2.01
N ALA A 9 0.61 9.31 1.79
CA ALA A 9 0.13 8.82 0.50
C ALA A 9 0.55 9.76 -0.65
N ALA A 10 0.35 11.07 -0.51
CA ALA A 10 0.74 12.06 -1.51
C ALA A 10 2.25 12.09 -1.81
N GLN A 11 3.11 11.83 -0.81
CA GLN A 11 4.54 11.72 -1.04
C GLN A 11 4.89 10.47 -1.86
N GLN A 12 4.22 9.36 -1.60
CA GLN A 12 4.42 8.14 -2.39
C GLN A 12 3.87 8.30 -3.81
N CYS A 13 2.69 8.89 -4.00
CA CYS A 13 2.13 9.20 -5.33
C CYS A 13 3.15 9.97 -6.19
N ARG A 14 3.77 11.03 -5.65
CA ARG A 14 4.79 11.81 -6.35
C ARG A 14 6.05 11.02 -6.66
N TYR A 15 6.44 10.09 -5.80
CA TYR A 15 7.68 9.32 -5.97
C TYR A 15 7.53 8.18 -6.96
N TYR A 16 6.41 7.47 -6.93
CA TYR A 16 6.09 6.37 -7.84
C TYR A 16 5.39 6.85 -9.11
N GLU A 17 5.12 8.15 -9.23
CA GLU A 17 4.45 8.77 -10.39
C GLU A 17 3.08 8.15 -10.69
N VAL A 18 2.29 7.94 -9.62
CA VAL A 18 0.93 7.37 -9.67
C VAL A 18 -0.09 8.31 -9.08
N ASP A 19 -1.31 8.29 -9.60
CA ASP A 19 -2.42 9.12 -9.11
C ASP A 19 -2.91 8.67 -7.73
N ASN A 20 -3.02 7.36 -7.52
CA ASN A 20 -3.43 6.78 -6.25
C ASN A 20 -2.49 5.62 -5.86
N ILE A 21 -1.69 5.86 -4.83
CA ILE A 21 -0.75 4.87 -4.34
C ILE A 21 -1.42 3.61 -3.78
N PHE A 22 -2.63 3.71 -3.23
CA PHE A 22 -3.32 2.55 -2.67
C PHE A 22 -3.82 1.61 -3.78
N VAL A 23 -4.32 2.16 -4.89
CA VAL A 23 -4.63 1.36 -6.10
C VAL A 23 -3.37 0.63 -6.57
N TYR A 24 -2.27 1.37 -6.72
CA TYR A 24 -0.99 0.78 -7.13
C TYR A 24 -0.51 -0.33 -6.18
N MET A 25 -0.65 -0.17 -4.87
CA MET A 25 -0.31 -1.20 -3.89
C MET A 25 -1.17 -2.46 -4.07
N VAL A 26 -2.48 -2.31 -4.23
CA VAL A 26 -3.40 -3.44 -4.42
C VAL A 26 -3.12 -4.17 -5.74
N GLU A 27 -2.93 -3.45 -6.83
CA GLU A 27 -2.56 -4.03 -8.13
C GLU A 27 -1.21 -4.74 -8.06
N THR A 28 -0.23 -4.16 -7.37
CA THR A 28 1.08 -4.79 -7.11
C THR A 28 0.91 -6.14 -6.41
N TYR A 29 0.03 -6.20 -5.39
CA TYR A 29 -0.28 -7.44 -4.70
C TYR A 29 -0.98 -8.45 -5.62
N ILE A 30 -2.02 -8.03 -6.35
CA ILE A 30 -2.81 -8.89 -7.26
C ILE A 30 -1.93 -9.47 -8.38
N ASN A 31 -0.97 -8.69 -8.87
CA ASN A 31 0.02 -9.13 -9.86
C ASN A 31 1.07 -10.10 -9.29
N GLY A 32 0.98 -10.49 -8.02
CA GLY A 32 1.87 -11.44 -7.37
C GLY A 32 3.19 -10.83 -6.86
N ASN A 33 3.37 -9.51 -6.94
CA ASN A 33 4.58 -8.82 -6.50
C ASN A 33 4.58 -8.55 -4.99
N ILE A 34 4.46 -9.62 -4.18
CA ILE A 34 4.24 -9.55 -2.73
C ILE A 34 5.38 -8.83 -2.00
N SER A 35 6.63 -9.02 -2.43
CA SER A 35 7.79 -8.33 -1.84
C SER A 35 7.71 -6.82 -2.02
N VAL A 36 7.32 -6.37 -3.22
CA VAL A 36 7.18 -4.95 -3.55
C VAL A 36 6.02 -4.34 -2.76
N PHE A 37 4.88 -5.02 -2.68
CA PHE A 37 3.77 -4.60 -1.82
C PHE A 37 4.21 -4.35 -0.36
N ARG A 38 4.94 -5.31 0.22
CA ARG A 38 5.43 -5.20 1.60
C ARG A 38 6.39 -4.02 1.77
N GLU A 39 7.19 -3.70 0.76
CA GLU A 39 8.05 -2.51 0.78
C GLU A 39 7.24 -1.22 0.74
N LEU A 40 6.29 -1.09 -0.18
CA LEU A 40 5.39 0.06 -0.27
C LEU A 40 4.67 0.31 1.06
N TYR A 41 4.12 -0.74 1.67
CA TYR A 41 3.44 -0.65 2.96
C TYR A 41 4.38 -0.21 4.11
N ARG A 42 5.63 -0.69 4.11
CA ARG A 42 6.63 -0.30 5.13
C ARG A 42 7.05 1.15 5.00
N GLU A 43 7.06 1.70 3.79
CA GLU A 43 7.36 3.09 3.52
C GLU A 43 6.26 4.03 4.04
N LEU A 44 5.00 3.59 4.15
CA LEU A 44 3.90 4.40 4.67
C LEU A 44 4.13 4.80 6.14
N ASN A 45 3.74 6.03 6.47
CA ASN A 45 3.61 6.49 7.85
C ASN A 45 2.35 5.91 8.50
N LYS A 46 2.20 6.15 9.82
CA LYS A 46 1.11 5.56 10.61
C LYS A 46 -0.28 5.94 10.08
N ASP A 47 -0.47 7.19 9.67
CA ASP A 47 -1.78 7.67 9.21
C ASP A 47 -2.09 7.13 7.82
N ALA A 48 -1.12 7.12 6.90
CA ALA A 48 -1.29 6.54 5.57
C ALA A 48 -1.54 5.01 5.61
N ARG A 49 -1.06 4.29 6.64
CA ARG A 49 -1.42 2.87 6.85
C ARG A 49 -2.87 2.70 7.28
N ARG A 50 -3.42 3.64 8.07
CA ARG A 50 -4.84 3.65 8.44
C ARG A 50 -5.68 3.96 7.20
N ASP A 51 -5.31 5.00 6.46
CA ASP A 51 -5.96 5.37 5.20
C ASP A 51 -5.95 4.21 4.19
N PHE A 52 -4.84 3.47 4.09
CA PHE A 52 -4.76 2.26 3.26
C PHE A 52 -5.71 1.17 3.73
N THR A 53 -5.84 0.96 5.04
CA THR A 53 -6.76 -0.04 5.60
C THR A 53 -8.21 0.35 5.32
N ASP A 54 -8.57 1.62 5.48
CA ASP A 54 -9.90 2.13 5.19
C ASP A 54 -10.22 1.96 3.70
N PHE A 55 -9.29 2.35 2.81
CA PHE A 55 -9.40 2.14 1.37
C PHE A 55 -9.56 0.66 1.00
N LEU A 56 -8.77 -0.22 1.61
CA LEU A 56 -8.84 -1.67 1.35
C LEU A 56 -10.25 -2.21 1.65
N LEU A 57 -10.85 -1.78 2.77
CA LEU A 57 -12.16 -2.27 3.21
C LEU A 57 -13.34 -1.57 2.52
N SER A 58 -13.13 -0.42 1.86
CA SER A 58 -14.19 0.30 1.15
C SER A 58 -14.19 0.07 -0.36
N GLU A 59 -13.01 0.03 -1.00
CA GLU A 59 -12.88 0.06 -2.47
C GLU A 59 -12.43 -1.26 -3.09
N VAL A 60 -11.80 -2.16 -2.32
CA VAL A 60 -11.22 -3.41 -2.88
C VAL A 60 -12.19 -4.57 -2.70
N GLU A 61 -12.19 -5.50 -3.65
CA GLU A 61 -13.03 -6.70 -3.58
C GLU A 61 -12.73 -7.55 -2.33
N PRO A 62 -13.75 -7.98 -1.55
CA PRO A 62 -13.57 -8.69 -0.28
C PRO A 62 -12.72 -9.96 -0.33
N THR A 63 -12.63 -10.61 -1.49
CA THR A 63 -11.81 -11.81 -1.71
C THR A 63 -10.32 -11.59 -1.39
N TYR A 64 -9.82 -10.36 -1.57
CA TYR A 64 -8.40 -10.04 -1.36
C TYR A 64 -8.07 -9.55 0.06
N TRP A 65 -9.06 -9.10 0.83
CA TRP A 65 -8.83 -8.40 2.11
C TRP A 65 -7.96 -9.19 3.07
N ARG A 66 -8.34 -10.46 3.31
CA ARG A 66 -7.66 -11.31 4.29
C ARG A 66 -6.20 -11.52 3.93
N GLU A 67 -5.92 -11.81 2.67
CA GLU A 67 -4.58 -12.15 2.22
C GLU A 67 -3.68 -10.91 2.11
N ILE A 68 -4.23 -9.74 1.75
CA ILE A 68 -3.52 -8.46 1.81
C ILE A 68 -3.19 -8.08 3.26
N LEU A 69 -4.16 -8.14 4.18
CA LEU A 69 -3.93 -7.79 5.59
C LEU A 69 -2.86 -8.67 6.24
N LYS A 70 -2.79 -9.96 5.92
CA LYS A 70 -1.71 -10.85 6.39
C LYS A 70 -0.31 -10.37 5.98
N GLN A 71 -0.18 -9.62 4.89
CA GLN A 71 1.11 -9.07 4.45
C GLN A 71 1.50 -7.76 5.17
N THR A 72 0.57 -7.17 5.92
CA THR A 72 0.75 -5.86 6.60
C THR A 72 1.11 -5.97 8.08
N ILE A 73 1.16 -7.19 8.63
CA ILE A 73 1.50 -7.52 10.01
C ILE A 73 3.02 -7.59 10.19
#